data_AF-A0A897N6C8-F1
#
_entry.id   AF-A0A897N6C8-F1
#
_cell.length_a   1.000
_cell.length_b   1.000
_cell.length_c   1.000
_cell.angle_alpha   90.00
_cell.angle_beta   90.00
_cell.angle_gamma   90.00
#
_symmetry.space_group_name_H-M   'P 1'
#
loop_
_entity.id
_entity.type
_entity.pdbx_description
1 polymer ?
#
loop_
_entity_poly.entity_id
_entity_poly.type
_entity_poly.pdbx_seq_one_letter_code
_entity_poly.pdbx_strand_id
1 'polypeptide(L)'
;MDASGSTTPDESETASDEAVDDAGESSIDGDRSTEQLRERVEQKYDFEDFGPRDMAEMTAEEWEAAFDADSWITGDELLDRVEADLKQRVLDRDVFARIERGDEYLLAYSEAGFALVYPDGSVEGEGTVLRDVKPVIALCSMDDYEVPDAPDGEVLPEPQDVPEGGSELGNLMVQVIAVVQLLAGVVLFGAGIVLGLEPIPLVAGVGFFVVGVGLLFVVANARLSDRFRSEEFRDRLRAVNVGGERPDFLPVDEDGNLMTDRLDGDSESVLPPRPDHEE
;
A
#
# COMPACT_ATOMS: atom_id res chain seq x y z
N MET A 1 -61.09 -51.53 -13.75
CA MET A 1 -60.11 -50.76 -12.98
C MET A 1 -60.88 -49.59 -12.39
N ASP A 2 -61.28 -49.75 -11.13
CA ASP A 2 -61.18 -48.80 -9.99
C ASP A 2 -61.37 -47.29 -10.28
N ALA A 3 -61.99 -46.44 -9.47
CA ALA A 3 -62.83 -46.46 -8.26
C ALA A 3 -63.20 -44.97 -7.98
N SER A 4 -64.26 -44.72 -7.19
CA SER A 4 -64.61 -43.56 -6.30
C SER A 4 -63.96 -42.17 -6.49
N GLY A 5 -64.58 -41.01 -6.27
CA GLY A 5 -65.81 -40.59 -5.56
C GLY A 5 -65.81 -39.03 -5.52
N SER A 6 -66.93 -38.35 -5.80
CA SER A 6 -67.85 -37.64 -4.90
C SER A 6 -67.29 -36.51 -3.99
N THR A 7 -68.00 -35.37 -4.03
CA THR A 7 -68.30 -34.40 -2.93
C THR A 7 -67.49 -33.09 -2.81
N THR A 8 -68.11 -31.99 -3.27
CA THR A 8 -68.09 -30.58 -2.76
C THR A 8 -68.96 -30.48 -1.47
N PRO A 9 -69.07 -29.41 -0.63
CA PRO A 9 -68.63 -28.00 -0.74
C PRO A 9 -68.26 -27.26 0.60
N ASP A 10 -68.09 -25.92 0.49
CA ASP A 10 -68.64 -24.86 1.38
C ASP A 10 -67.76 -24.08 2.39
N GLU A 11 -68.10 -22.79 2.45
CA GLU A 11 -67.53 -21.60 3.11
C GLU A 11 -67.58 -21.62 4.65
N SER A 12 -66.73 -20.80 5.31
CA SER A 12 -67.17 -19.76 6.26
C SER A 12 -66.00 -19.01 6.92
N GLU A 13 -66.20 -17.69 7.00
CA GLU A 13 -65.39 -16.62 7.57
C GLU A 13 -65.13 -16.74 9.09
N THR A 14 -64.01 -16.20 9.59
CA THR A 14 -63.98 -15.20 10.68
C THR A 14 -62.57 -14.60 10.85
N ALA A 15 -62.52 -13.27 10.90
CA ALA A 15 -61.35 -12.43 11.13
C ALA A 15 -60.83 -12.49 12.58
N SER A 16 -59.52 -12.29 12.77
CA SER A 16 -58.96 -11.62 13.94
C SER A 16 -57.63 -10.99 13.55
N ASP A 17 -57.60 -9.65 13.65
CA ASP A 17 -56.44 -8.77 13.70
C ASP A 17 -55.31 -9.35 14.57
N GLU A 18 -54.08 -9.32 14.05
CA GLU A 18 -52.95 -8.66 14.72
C GLU A 18 -51.79 -8.58 13.72
N ALA A 19 -51.70 -7.41 13.07
CA ALA A 19 -50.50 -6.98 12.40
C ALA A 19 -49.39 -6.79 13.45
N VAL A 20 -48.32 -7.58 13.36
CA VAL A 20 -47.02 -7.19 13.89
C VAL A 20 -46.07 -7.17 12.71
N ASP A 21 -45.85 -5.94 12.27
CA ASP A 21 -44.76 -5.49 11.42
C ASP A 21 -43.46 -5.73 12.20
N ASP A 22 -42.83 -6.89 11.99
CA ASP A 22 -41.55 -7.28 12.61
C ASP A 22 -40.57 -7.71 11.51
N ALA A 23 -40.32 -6.79 10.57
CA ALA A 23 -39.29 -6.96 9.55
C ALA A 23 -38.21 -5.86 9.63
N GLY A 24 -38.23 -5.04 10.70
CA GLY A 24 -37.31 -3.91 10.89
C GLY A 24 -36.35 -4.03 12.09
N GLU A 25 -36.53 -5.01 12.99
CA GLU A 25 -35.68 -5.15 14.20
C GLU A 25 -34.50 -6.11 14.02
N SER A 26 -34.55 -7.04 13.04
CA SER A 26 -33.53 -8.09 12.90
C SER A 26 -32.14 -7.58 12.47
N SER A 27 -32.05 -6.49 11.71
CA SER A 27 -30.76 -5.94 11.25
C SER A 27 -30.05 -5.15 12.36
N ILE A 28 -30.81 -4.47 13.21
CA ILE A 28 -30.25 -3.57 14.24
C ILE A 28 -29.73 -4.36 15.46
N ASP A 29 -30.34 -5.50 15.78
CA ASP A 29 -29.84 -6.39 16.85
C ASP A 29 -28.58 -7.17 16.42
N GLY A 30 -28.42 -7.47 15.13
CA GLY A 30 -27.20 -8.04 14.56
C GLY A 30 -26.00 -7.12 14.72
N ASP A 31 -26.11 -5.87 14.26
CA ASP A 31 -25.03 -4.87 14.33
C ASP A 31 -24.59 -4.55 15.76
N ARG A 32 -25.54 -4.47 16.70
CA ARG A 32 -25.21 -4.26 18.12
C ARG A 32 -24.45 -5.44 18.71
N SER A 33 -24.69 -6.66 18.21
CA SER A 33 -24.04 -7.87 18.72
C SER A 33 -22.61 -8.02 18.19
N THR A 34 -22.35 -7.62 16.95
CA THR A 34 -21.01 -7.61 16.34
C THR A 34 -20.12 -6.53 16.93
N GLU A 35 -20.64 -5.34 17.19
CA GLU A 35 -19.87 -4.25 17.81
C GLU A 35 -19.45 -4.57 19.26
N GLN A 36 -20.35 -5.22 20.03
CA GLN A 36 -20.01 -5.77 21.36
C GLN A 36 -18.99 -6.92 21.29
N LEU A 37 -18.97 -7.67 20.19
CA LEU A 37 -18.00 -8.72 19.95
C LEU A 37 -16.63 -8.10 19.60
N ARG A 38 -16.59 -7.05 18.77
CA ARG A 38 -15.40 -6.27 18.43
C ARG A 38 -14.71 -5.71 19.66
N GLU A 39 -15.45 -5.03 20.54
CA GLU A 39 -14.90 -4.47 21.78
C GLU A 39 -14.30 -5.55 22.70
N ARG A 40 -14.88 -6.76 22.69
CA ARG A 40 -14.37 -7.90 23.45
C ARG A 40 -13.09 -8.49 22.84
N VAL A 41 -12.99 -8.49 21.52
CA VAL A 41 -11.81 -8.96 20.78
C VAL A 41 -10.65 -7.99 20.98
N GLU A 42 -10.88 -6.68 20.89
CA GLU A 42 -9.90 -5.63 21.20
C GLU A 42 -9.37 -5.69 22.64
N GLN A 43 -10.18 -6.15 23.59
CA GLN A 43 -9.72 -6.39 24.96
C GLN A 43 -8.92 -7.70 25.12
N LYS A 44 -9.18 -8.69 24.26
CA LYS A 44 -8.60 -10.03 24.36
C LYS A 44 -7.24 -10.11 23.66
N TYR A 45 -7.06 -9.39 22.55
CA TYR A 45 -5.87 -9.43 21.71
C TYR A 45 -5.17 -8.07 21.69
N ASP A 46 -3.84 -8.09 21.71
CA ASP A 46 -3.01 -6.91 21.44
C ASP A 46 -2.74 -6.85 19.94
N PHE A 47 -3.42 -5.94 19.24
CA PHE A 47 -3.28 -5.80 17.79
C PHE A 47 -1.91 -5.24 17.36
N GLU A 48 -1.16 -4.60 18.27
CA GLU A 48 0.20 -4.09 17.96
C GLU A 48 1.26 -5.20 17.93
N ASP A 49 1.05 -6.30 18.67
CA ASP A 49 1.91 -7.51 18.69
C ASP A 49 1.16 -8.76 18.20
N PHE A 50 0.23 -8.58 17.26
CA PHE A 50 -0.60 -9.67 16.75
C PHE A 50 0.18 -10.58 15.79
N GLY A 51 0.23 -11.88 16.10
CA GLY A 51 1.02 -12.85 15.34
C GLY A 51 0.24 -14.04 14.77
N PRO A 52 0.92 -14.93 14.02
CA PRO A 52 0.30 -16.13 13.45
C PRO A 52 -0.30 -17.10 14.47
N ARG A 53 0.14 -17.03 15.73
CA ARG A 53 -0.43 -17.84 16.82
C ARG A 53 -1.77 -17.30 17.27
N ASP A 54 -1.90 -15.98 17.39
CA ASP A 54 -3.15 -15.31 17.78
C ASP A 54 -4.21 -15.51 16.70
N MET A 55 -3.81 -15.42 15.43
CA MET A 55 -4.64 -15.77 14.28
C MET A 55 -5.18 -17.21 14.34
N ALA A 56 -4.41 -18.17 14.85
CA ALA A 56 -4.84 -19.56 14.99
C ALA A 56 -5.76 -19.80 16.21
N GLU A 57 -5.72 -18.92 17.21
CA GLU A 57 -6.56 -18.99 18.41
C GLU A 57 -7.89 -18.26 18.25
N MET A 58 -7.97 -17.33 17.30
CA MET A 58 -9.14 -16.51 17.02
C MET A 58 -10.22 -17.30 16.28
N THR A 59 -11.47 -17.20 16.75
CA THR A 59 -12.61 -17.86 16.11
C THR A 59 -13.05 -17.09 14.86
N ALA A 60 -13.82 -17.73 13.97
CA ALA A 60 -14.34 -17.06 12.76
C ALA A 60 -15.20 -15.83 13.09
N GLU A 61 -16.04 -15.91 14.14
CA GLU A 61 -16.87 -14.79 14.60
C GLU A 61 -16.03 -13.66 15.22
N GLU A 62 -14.95 -13.99 15.93
CA GLU A 62 -14.01 -12.99 16.45
C GLU A 62 -13.24 -12.32 15.30
N TRP A 63 -12.86 -13.08 14.27
CA TRP A 63 -12.26 -12.61 13.03
C TRP A 63 -13.16 -11.62 12.28
N GLU A 64 -14.41 -12.00 12.03
CA GLU A 64 -15.40 -11.15 11.35
C GLU A 64 -15.65 -9.85 12.14
N ALA A 65 -15.74 -9.93 13.46
CA ALA A 65 -15.96 -8.76 14.29
C ALA A 65 -14.76 -7.80 14.31
N ALA A 66 -13.52 -8.31 14.26
CA ALA A 66 -12.32 -7.47 14.22
C ALA A 66 -11.94 -6.97 12.83
N PHE A 67 -12.25 -7.74 11.78
CA PHE A 67 -11.89 -7.46 10.39
C PHE A 67 -13.15 -7.50 9.53
N ASP A 68 -14.02 -6.54 9.79
CA ASP A 68 -15.33 -6.41 9.15
C ASP A 68 -15.16 -5.96 7.69
N ALA A 69 -15.46 -6.85 6.74
CA ALA A 69 -15.32 -6.59 5.31
C ALA A 69 -16.25 -5.47 4.81
N ASP A 70 -17.34 -5.19 5.53
CA ASP A 70 -18.27 -4.11 5.20
C ASP A 70 -17.74 -2.75 5.65
N SER A 71 -16.78 -2.73 6.58
CA SER A 71 -16.10 -1.50 7.02
C SER A 71 -15.08 -0.98 6.02
N TRP A 72 -14.71 -1.76 5.01
CA TRP A 72 -13.73 -1.32 4.02
C TRP A 72 -14.34 -0.45 2.93
N ILE A 73 -13.56 0.56 2.57
CA ILE A 73 -13.90 1.51 1.52
C ILE A 73 -13.75 0.81 0.16
N THR A 74 -14.81 0.91 -0.66
CA THR A 74 -14.92 0.39 -2.03
C THR A 74 -15.64 1.43 -2.91
N GLY A 75 -15.84 1.13 -4.18
CA GLY A 75 -16.49 2.04 -5.12
C GLY A 75 -15.54 3.11 -5.65
N ASP A 76 -16.10 4.23 -6.09
CA ASP A 76 -15.32 5.37 -6.56
C ASP A 76 -14.43 5.96 -5.47
N GLU A 77 -14.86 5.90 -4.21
CA GLU A 77 -14.07 6.40 -3.09
C GLU A 77 -12.75 5.64 -2.93
N LEU A 78 -12.78 4.31 -3.11
CA LEU A 78 -11.55 3.51 -3.10
C LEU A 78 -10.62 3.94 -4.25
N LEU A 79 -11.18 4.13 -5.45
CA LEU A 79 -10.39 4.51 -6.62
C LEU A 79 -9.77 5.90 -6.46
N ASP A 80 -10.51 6.85 -5.89
CA ASP A 80 -10.00 8.20 -5.61
C ASP A 80 -8.87 8.16 -4.56
N ARG A 81 -9.02 7.32 -3.52
CA ARG A 81 -8.00 7.11 -2.48
C ARG A 81 -6.73 6.47 -3.06
N VAL A 82 -6.89 5.42 -3.87
CA VAL A 82 -5.78 4.72 -4.54
C VAL A 82 -5.08 5.65 -5.54
N GLU A 83 -5.83 6.46 -6.29
CA GLU A 83 -5.26 7.43 -7.22
C GLU A 83 -4.37 8.44 -6.49
N ALA A 84 -4.87 9.01 -5.38
CA ALA A 84 -4.14 9.97 -4.57
C ALA A 84 -2.84 9.37 -3.98
N ASP A 85 -2.94 8.19 -3.38
CA ASP A 85 -1.77 7.52 -2.77
C ASP A 85 -0.74 7.10 -3.82
N LEU A 86 -1.17 6.54 -4.97
CA LEU A 86 -0.27 6.18 -6.06
C LEU A 86 0.44 7.39 -6.64
N LYS A 87 -0.29 8.50 -6.85
CA LYS A 87 0.32 9.77 -7.29
C LYS A 87 1.39 10.24 -6.31
N GLN A 88 1.10 10.22 -5.01
CA GLN A 88 2.09 10.58 -4.00
C GLN A 88 3.32 9.67 -4.04
N ARG A 89 3.14 8.34 -4.17
CA ARG A 89 4.27 7.39 -4.29
C ARG A 89 5.09 7.58 -5.56
N VAL A 90 4.48 8.02 -6.65
CA VAL A 90 5.20 8.39 -7.88
C VAL A 90 6.09 9.61 -7.63
N LEU A 91 5.60 10.62 -6.89
CA LEU A 91 6.42 11.76 -6.47
C LEU A 91 7.57 11.35 -5.56
N ASP A 92 7.29 10.47 -4.60
CA ASP A 92 8.26 9.96 -3.62
C ASP A 92 9.23 8.93 -4.20
N ARG A 93 9.01 8.53 -5.46
CA ARG A 93 9.86 7.59 -6.23
C ARG A 93 9.77 6.13 -5.79
N ASP A 94 8.68 5.78 -5.13
CA ASP A 94 8.39 4.42 -4.67
C ASP A 94 7.69 3.58 -5.75
N VAL A 95 6.92 4.23 -6.63
CA VAL A 95 6.19 3.60 -7.75
C VAL A 95 6.55 4.28 -9.08
N PHE A 96 6.67 3.48 -10.14
CA PHE A 96 7.05 3.94 -11.48
C PHE A 96 5.97 3.62 -12.50
N ALA A 97 4.89 4.40 -12.48
CA ALA A 97 3.77 4.20 -13.39
C ALA A 97 3.12 5.54 -13.78
N ARG A 98 2.58 5.60 -15.00
CA ARG A 98 1.54 6.55 -15.41
C ARG A 98 0.25 6.15 -14.73
N ILE A 99 -0.49 7.10 -14.16
CA ILE A 99 -1.77 6.88 -13.50
C ILE A 99 -2.86 7.58 -14.31
N GLU A 100 -3.86 6.82 -14.75
CA GLU A 100 -5.00 7.30 -15.54
C GLU A 100 -6.32 6.81 -14.93
N ARG A 101 -7.25 7.73 -14.70
CA ARG A 101 -8.60 7.44 -14.21
C ARG A 101 -9.54 7.20 -15.40
N GLY A 102 -10.16 6.01 -15.45
CA GLY A 102 -11.29 5.71 -16.31
C GLY A 102 -12.61 5.82 -15.55
N ASP A 103 -13.74 5.61 -16.24
CA ASP A 103 -15.08 5.69 -15.63
C ASP A 103 -15.29 4.64 -14.53
N GLU A 104 -14.87 3.40 -14.74
CA GLU A 104 -15.09 2.28 -13.82
C GLU A 104 -13.78 1.58 -13.41
N TYR A 105 -12.64 2.24 -13.61
CA TYR A 105 -11.33 1.68 -13.24
C TYR A 105 -10.28 2.76 -13.03
N LEU A 106 -9.17 2.37 -12.40
CA LEU A 106 -7.93 3.13 -12.33
C LEU A 106 -6.81 2.31 -12.99
N LEU A 107 -6.15 2.89 -14.00
CA LEU A 107 -5.05 2.26 -14.72
C LEU A 107 -3.72 2.84 -14.26
N ALA A 108 -2.84 1.97 -13.77
CA ALA A 108 -1.42 2.26 -13.56
C ALA A 108 -0.60 1.49 -14.60
N TYR A 109 0.30 2.13 -15.33
CA TYR A 109 1.13 1.42 -16.33
C TYR A 109 2.54 1.96 -16.53
N SER A 110 3.40 1.08 -17.02
CA SER A 110 4.78 1.34 -17.44
C SER A 110 5.04 0.70 -18.81
N GLU A 111 6.27 0.73 -19.33
CA GLU A 111 6.61 -0.01 -20.57
C GLU A 111 6.60 -1.54 -20.39
N ALA A 112 6.71 -2.02 -19.15
CA ALA A 112 6.99 -3.43 -18.83
C ALA A 112 5.87 -4.12 -18.05
N GLY A 113 4.77 -3.43 -17.78
CA GLY A 113 3.65 -3.98 -17.03
C GLY A 113 2.62 -2.92 -16.66
N PHE A 114 1.47 -3.38 -16.18
CA PHE A 114 0.32 -2.55 -15.84
C PHE A 114 -0.47 -3.16 -14.68
N ALA A 115 -1.34 -2.36 -14.09
CA ALA A 115 -2.34 -2.76 -13.12
C ALA A 115 -3.63 -1.96 -13.39
N LEU A 116 -4.75 -2.68 -13.49
CA LEU A 116 -6.08 -2.14 -13.66
C LEU A 116 -6.88 -2.45 -12.40
N VAL A 117 -7.24 -1.40 -11.66
CA VAL A 117 -7.93 -1.48 -10.38
C VAL A 117 -9.40 -1.17 -10.58
N TYR A 118 -10.27 -2.01 -10.05
CA TYR A 118 -11.71 -1.86 -10.11
C TYR A 118 -12.30 -1.36 -8.78
N PRO A 119 -13.55 -0.85 -8.78
CA PRO A 119 -14.16 -0.26 -7.59
C PRO A 119 -14.37 -1.27 -6.45
N ASP A 120 -14.50 -2.55 -6.77
CA ASP A 120 -14.61 -3.64 -5.79
C ASP A 120 -13.27 -4.01 -5.13
N GLY A 121 -12.17 -3.36 -5.52
CA GLY A 121 -10.82 -3.66 -5.04
C GLY A 121 -10.17 -4.87 -5.72
N SER A 122 -10.80 -5.41 -6.78
CA SER A 122 -10.14 -6.38 -7.65
C SER A 122 -9.10 -5.69 -8.53
N VAL A 123 -8.05 -6.43 -8.89
CA VAL A 123 -6.97 -5.93 -9.73
C VAL A 123 -6.55 -6.96 -10.77
N GLU A 124 -6.38 -6.48 -12.00
CA GLU A 124 -5.83 -7.22 -13.12
C GLU A 124 -4.51 -6.59 -13.56
N GLY A 125 -3.55 -7.38 -14.00
CA GLY A 125 -2.31 -6.81 -14.52
C GLY A 125 -1.12 -7.75 -14.50
N GLU A 126 0.04 -7.18 -14.77
CA GLU A 126 1.29 -7.91 -14.79
C GLU A 126 2.50 -7.04 -14.43
N GLY A 127 3.58 -7.72 -14.04
CA GLY A 127 4.87 -7.09 -13.78
C GLY A 127 4.95 -6.38 -12.43
N THR A 128 5.92 -5.46 -12.32
CA THR A 128 6.20 -4.75 -11.07
C THR A 128 5.10 -3.78 -10.68
N VAL A 129 4.39 -3.22 -11.66
CA VAL A 129 3.27 -2.29 -11.40
C VAL A 129 2.17 -2.98 -10.60
N LEU A 130 1.75 -4.19 -10.99
CA LEU A 130 0.78 -4.98 -10.22
C LEU A 130 1.25 -5.24 -8.78
N ARG A 131 2.53 -5.59 -8.61
CA ARG A 131 3.11 -5.86 -7.29
C ARG A 131 3.09 -4.64 -6.38
N ASP A 132 3.31 -3.46 -6.95
CA ASP A 132 3.40 -2.21 -6.20
C ASP A 132 2.01 -1.61 -5.90
N VAL A 133 1.01 -1.86 -6.77
CA VAL A 133 -0.37 -1.38 -6.62
C VAL A 133 -1.17 -2.19 -5.60
N LYS A 134 -0.98 -3.51 -5.53
CA LYS A 134 -1.73 -4.40 -4.60
C LYS A 134 -1.71 -3.92 -3.13
N PRO A 135 -0.54 -3.61 -2.53
CA PRO A 135 -0.50 -3.10 -1.16
C PRO A 135 -1.24 -1.76 -0.99
N VAL A 136 -1.26 -0.92 -2.03
CA VAL A 136 -1.93 0.39 -1.99
C VAL A 136 -3.44 0.23 -1.93
N ILE A 137 -4.01 -0.69 -2.73
CA ILE A 137 -5.44 -1.01 -2.69
C ILE A 137 -5.84 -1.44 -1.28
N ALA A 138 -5.08 -2.35 -0.67
CA ALA A 138 -5.36 -2.86 0.67
C ALA A 138 -5.26 -1.79 1.77
N LEU A 139 -4.33 -0.84 1.65
CA LEU A 139 -4.23 0.27 2.61
C LEU A 139 -5.36 1.28 2.39
N CYS A 140 -5.64 1.64 1.14
CA CYS A 140 -6.66 2.62 0.79
C CYS A 140 -8.08 2.13 1.10
N SER A 141 -8.31 0.81 1.16
CA SER A 141 -9.59 0.25 1.59
C SER A 141 -9.81 0.33 3.10
N MET A 142 -8.78 0.57 3.91
CA MET A 142 -8.93 0.75 5.35
C MET A 142 -9.40 2.18 5.65
N ASP A 143 -10.43 2.33 6.48
CA ASP A 143 -10.96 3.64 6.91
C ASP A 143 -9.90 4.44 7.71
N ASP A 144 -9.20 3.76 8.63
CA ASP A 144 -8.15 4.34 9.48
C ASP A 144 -6.88 4.78 8.72
N TYR A 145 -6.74 4.40 7.45
CA TYR A 145 -5.59 4.82 6.66
C TYR A 145 -5.78 6.27 6.20
N GLU A 146 -4.88 7.15 6.62
CA GLU A 146 -4.85 8.53 6.16
C GLU A 146 -4.18 8.61 4.78
N VAL A 147 -5.00 8.81 3.75
CA VAL A 147 -4.53 8.98 2.37
C VAL A 147 -3.99 10.40 2.18
N PRO A 148 -2.82 10.58 1.56
CA PRO A 148 -2.28 11.90 1.27
C PRO A 148 -3.18 12.67 0.30
N ASP A 149 -3.19 14.01 0.39
CA ASP A 149 -3.90 14.86 -0.55
C ASP A 149 -3.36 14.64 -1.98
N ALA A 150 -4.25 14.41 -2.94
CA ALA A 150 -3.86 14.18 -4.32
C ALA A 150 -3.15 15.43 -4.90
N PRO A 151 -1.91 15.29 -5.42
CA PRO A 151 -1.27 16.39 -6.13
C PRO A 151 -2.03 16.68 -7.43
N ASP A 152 -2.27 17.97 -7.70
CA ASP A 152 -2.95 18.42 -8.92
C ASP A 152 -2.08 18.18 -10.17
N GLY A 153 -2.65 17.50 -11.18
CA GLY A 153 -2.08 17.37 -12.52
C GLY A 153 -1.38 16.05 -12.83
N GLU A 154 -0.60 16.04 -13.91
CA GLU A 154 0.18 14.88 -14.35
C GLU A 154 1.45 14.78 -13.51
N VAL A 155 1.56 13.68 -12.76
CA VAL A 155 2.46 13.60 -11.59
C VAL A 155 3.85 13.10 -11.94
N LEU A 156 4.02 12.48 -13.10
CA LEU A 156 5.32 11.96 -13.53
C LEU A 156 6.30 13.13 -13.74
N PRO A 157 7.35 13.26 -12.91
CA PRO A 157 8.34 14.29 -13.13
C PRO A 157 9.11 13.97 -14.42
N GLU A 158 9.46 14.98 -15.19
CA GLU A 158 10.33 14.77 -16.34
C GLU A 158 11.68 14.22 -15.84
N PRO A 159 12.32 13.26 -16.54
CA PRO A 159 13.56 12.65 -16.07
C PRO A 159 14.67 13.65 -15.68
N GLN A 160 14.68 14.82 -16.30
CA GLN A 160 15.60 15.94 -16.01
C GLN A 160 15.31 16.68 -14.70
N ASP A 161 14.07 16.66 -14.21
CA ASP A 161 13.63 17.40 -13.03
C ASP A 161 13.85 16.62 -11.73
N VAL A 162 14.44 15.44 -11.83
CA VAL A 162 14.80 14.56 -10.71
C VAL A 162 16.10 15.07 -10.07
N PRO A 163 16.04 15.76 -8.89
CA PRO A 163 17.24 16.18 -8.19
C PRO A 163 18.12 14.98 -7.83
N GLU A 164 19.42 15.19 -8.00
CA GLU A 164 20.47 14.24 -7.64
C GLU A 164 20.67 14.24 -6.12
N GLY A 165 19.88 13.45 -5.40
CA GLY A 165 20.12 13.11 -3.99
C GLY A 165 19.40 13.95 -2.94
N GLY A 166 18.49 13.31 -2.18
CA GLY A 166 17.82 13.90 -1.01
C GLY A 166 18.59 13.78 0.31
N SER A 167 19.69 13.02 0.33
CA SER A 167 20.46 12.67 1.54
C SER A 167 21.67 13.58 1.81
N GLU A 168 21.83 14.65 1.02
CA GLU A 168 23.08 15.41 0.95
C GLU A 168 23.47 16.07 2.29
N LEU A 169 22.48 16.55 3.05
CA LEU A 169 22.69 17.15 4.38
C LEU A 169 23.15 16.13 5.43
N GLY A 170 22.58 14.92 5.42
CA GLY A 170 22.98 13.84 6.34
C GLY A 170 24.40 13.37 6.05
N ASN A 171 24.72 13.17 4.78
CA ASN A 171 26.06 12.82 4.32
C ASN A 171 27.08 13.91 4.67
N LEU A 172 26.71 15.19 4.53
CA LEU A 172 27.55 16.32 4.91
C LEU A 172 27.88 16.30 6.40
N MET A 173 26.90 16.06 7.27
CA MET A 173 27.11 16.00 8.72
C MET A 173 28.09 14.88 9.10
N VAL A 174 27.89 13.67 8.57
CA VAL A 174 28.79 12.54 8.82
C VAL A 174 30.19 12.81 8.26
N GLN A 175 30.29 13.44 7.10
CA GLN A 175 31.57 13.82 6.50
C GLN A 175 32.32 14.86 7.36
N VAL A 176 31.62 15.86 7.90
CA VAL A 176 32.21 16.85 8.82
C VAL A 176 32.76 16.16 10.08
N ILE A 177 31.97 15.28 10.69
CA ILE A 177 32.40 14.49 11.85
C ILE A 177 33.64 13.67 11.51
N ALA A 178 33.64 12.99 10.36
CA ALA A 178 34.76 12.19 9.89
C ALA A 178 36.05 13.03 9.72
N VAL A 179 35.95 14.22 9.11
CA VAL A 179 37.10 15.13 8.96
C VAL A 179 37.63 15.60 10.30
N VAL A 180 36.75 16.01 11.22
CA VAL A 180 37.15 16.41 12.58
C VAL A 180 37.84 15.25 13.32
N GLN A 181 37.32 14.04 13.17
CA GLN A 181 37.87 12.83 13.78
C GLN A 181 39.28 12.51 13.24
N LEU A 182 39.48 12.65 11.92
CA LEU A 182 40.80 12.47 11.29
C LEU A 182 41.80 13.51 11.81
N LEU A 183 41.39 14.78 11.87
CA LEU A 183 42.23 15.86 12.41
C LEU A 183 42.58 15.60 13.89
N ALA A 184 41.60 15.23 14.70
CA ALA A 184 41.81 14.86 16.10
C ALA A 184 42.78 13.68 16.23
N GLY A 185 42.63 12.65 15.40
CA GLY A 185 43.53 11.50 15.35
C GLY A 185 44.97 11.88 15.03
N VAL A 186 45.17 12.69 13.98
CA VAL A 186 46.50 13.19 13.58
C VAL A 186 47.13 14.07 14.66
N VAL A 187 46.36 15.00 15.23
CA VAL A 187 46.85 15.90 16.29
C VAL A 187 47.23 15.11 17.53
N LEU A 188 46.40 14.17 17.96
CA LEU A 188 46.64 13.37 19.16
C LEU A 188 47.84 12.43 18.99
N PHE A 189 47.93 11.76 17.84
CA PHE A 189 49.06 10.90 17.50
C PHE A 189 50.38 11.70 17.41
N GLY A 190 50.35 12.84 16.72
CA GLY A 190 51.51 13.73 16.57
C GLY A 190 51.97 14.31 17.91
N ALA A 191 51.03 14.75 18.76
CA ALA A 191 51.34 15.21 20.11
C ALA A 191 51.98 14.12 20.96
N GLY A 192 51.50 12.87 20.85
CA GLY A 192 52.09 11.72 21.52
C GLY A 192 53.57 11.53 21.18
N ILE A 193 53.94 11.67 19.90
CA ILE A 193 55.33 11.56 19.43
C ILE A 193 56.17 12.76 19.87
N VAL A 194 55.70 13.98 19.63
CA VAL A 194 56.49 15.21 19.86
C VAL A 194 56.74 15.48 21.34
N LEU A 195 55.72 15.23 22.18
CA LEU A 195 55.81 15.48 23.62
C LEU A 195 56.30 14.25 24.40
N GLY A 196 56.53 13.10 23.73
CA GLY A 196 56.98 11.87 24.37
C GLY A 196 55.96 11.30 25.38
N LEU A 197 54.67 11.39 25.06
CA LEU A 197 53.61 10.92 25.95
C LEU A 197 53.57 9.38 25.99
N GLU A 198 52.92 8.87 27.03
CA GLU A 198 52.60 7.45 27.21
C GLU A 198 51.84 6.86 25.99
N PRO A 199 51.75 5.52 25.84
CA PRO A 199 51.19 4.90 24.62
C PRO A 199 49.70 5.21 24.37
N ILE A 200 48.97 5.67 25.38
CA ILE A 200 47.51 5.94 25.32
C ILE A 200 47.15 6.93 24.19
N PRO A 201 47.70 8.16 24.11
CA PRO A 201 47.44 9.10 23.00
C PRO A 201 47.81 8.55 21.63
N LEU A 202 48.84 7.70 21.54
CA LEU A 202 49.25 7.04 20.30
C LEU A 202 48.16 6.08 19.82
N VAL A 203 47.69 5.19 20.69
CA VAL A 203 46.61 4.23 20.39
C VAL A 203 45.29 4.96 20.12
N ALA A 204 44.94 5.95 20.95
CA ALA A 204 43.74 6.74 20.76
C ALA A 204 43.79 7.48 19.41
N GLY A 205 44.91 8.11 19.05
CA GLY A 205 45.07 8.81 17.77
C GLY A 205 44.84 7.89 16.57
N VAL A 206 45.38 6.67 16.61
CA VAL A 206 45.09 5.63 15.60
C VAL A 206 43.61 5.26 15.59
N GLY A 207 42.98 5.08 16.76
CA GLY A 207 41.55 4.79 16.86
C GLY A 207 40.67 5.86 16.23
N PHE A 208 40.91 7.14 16.57
CA PHE A 208 40.25 8.29 15.94
C PHE A 208 40.44 8.28 14.42
N PHE A 209 41.66 8.05 13.95
CA PHE A 209 41.94 7.98 12.53
C PHE A 209 41.17 6.86 11.82
N VAL A 210 41.17 5.64 12.38
CA VAL A 210 40.44 4.48 11.82
C VAL A 210 38.94 4.74 11.76
N VAL A 211 38.35 5.29 12.83
CA VAL A 211 36.92 5.65 12.86
C VAL A 211 36.61 6.71 11.80
N GLY A 212 37.44 7.75 11.68
CA GLY A 212 37.26 8.80 10.67
C GLY A 212 37.30 8.26 9.24
N VAL A 213 38.26 7.38 8.93
CA VAL A 213 38.33 6.70 7.62
C VAL A 213 37.10 5.84 7.39
N GLY A 214 36.64 5.08 8.40
CA GLY A 214 35.45 4.26 8.32
C GLY A 214 34.19 5.08 8.00
N LEU A 215 34.00 6.23 8.66
CA LEU A 215 32.89 7.13 8.39
C LEU A 215 32.92 7.69 6.96
N LEU A 216 34.11 8.05 6.44
CA LEU A 216 34.24 8.48 5.04
C LEU A 216 33.89 7.36 4.05
N PHE A 217 34.24 6.11 4.38
CA PHE A 217 33.88 4.96 3.55
C PHE A 217 32.35 4.76 3.50
N VAL A 218 31.67 4.90 4.65
CA VAL A 218 30.20 4.84 4.72
C VAL A 218 29.57 5.92 3.84
N VAL A 219 30.03 7.17 3.94
CA VAL A 219 29.52 8.28 3.12
C VAL A 219 29.80 8.08 1.63
N ALA A 220 30.99 7.60 1.28
CA ALA A 220 31.34 7.32 -0.12
C ALA A 220 30.43 6.24 -0.72
N ASN A 221 30.13 5.19 0.03
CA ASN A 221 29.21 4.14 -0.40
C ASN A 221 27.76 4.65 -0.52
N ALA A 222 27.31 5.47 0.43
CA ALA A 222 25.99 6.10 0.39
C ALA A 222 25.83 6.99 -0.86
N ARG A 223 26.82 7.85 -1.13
CA ARG A 223 26.80 8.74 -2.30
C ARG A 223 26.78 7.99 -3.63
N LEU A 224 27.52 6.89 -3.72
CA LEU A 224 27.53 6.03 -4.91
C LEU A 224 26.17 5.37 -5.11
N SER A 225 25.58 4.83 -4.03
CA SER A 225 24.25 4.22 -4.04
C SER A 225 23.16 5.21 -4.47
N ASP A 226 23.18 6.43 -3.92
CA ASP A 226 22.18 7.46 -4.23
C ASP A 226 22.26 7.91 -5.70
N ARG A 227 23.48 7.99 -6.24
CA ARG A 227 23.70 8.28 -7.66
C ARG A 227 23.12 7.18 -8.55
N PHE A 228 23.43 5.91 -8.26
CA PHE A 228 22.91 4.79 -9.03
C PHE A 228 21.39 4.72 -8.99
N ARG A 229 20.79 4.93 -7.80
CA ARG A 229 19.33 4.97 -7.66
C ARG A 229 18.71 6.10 -8.48
N SER A 230 19.35 7.26 -8.53
CA SER A 230 18.87 8.41 -9.31
C SER A 230 19.02 8.18 -10.82
N GLU A 231 20.11 7.55 -11.27
CA GLU A 231 20.31 7.16 -12.67
C GLU A 231 19.30 6.08 -13.08
N GLU A 232 19.10 5.05 -12.26
CA GLU A 232 18.08 4.02 -12.47
C GLU A 232 16.67 4.61 -12.50
N PHE A 233 16.38 5.57 -11.62
CA PHE A 233 15.11 6.29 -11.61
C PHE A 233 14.86 7.01 -12.94
N ARG A 234 15.88 7.70 -13.47
CA ARG A 234 15.79 8.39 -14.77
C ARG A 234 15.62 7.43 -15.94
N ASP A 235 16.30 6.29 -15.90
CA ASP A 235 16.18 5.28 -16.94
C ASP A 235 14.79 4.65 -16.93
N ARG A 236 14.23 4.36 -15.75
CA ARG A 236 12.84 3.91 -15.59
C ARG A 236 11.84 4.96 -16.02
N LEU A 237 12.03 6.23 -15.67
CA LEU A 237 11.17 7.30 -16.16
C LEU A 237 11.28 7.48 -17.67
N ARG A 238 12.46 7.32 -18.26
CA ARG A 238 12.64 7.41 -19.72
C ARG A 238 11.91 6.27 -20.41
N ALA A 239 11.96 5.07 -19.85
CA ALA A 239 11.19 3.91 -20.25
C ALA A 239 9.66 4.17 -20.18
N VAL A 240 9.19 4.73 -19.06
CA VAL A 240 7.78 5.12 -18.89
C VAL A 240 7.37 6.29 -19.81
N ASN A 241 8.30 7.17 -20.18
CA ASN A 241 8.07 8.36 -20.99
C ASN A 241 8.47 8.19 -22.48
N VAL A 242 8.63 6.96 -22.99
CA VAL A 242 8.88 6.75 -24.42
C VAL A 242 7.60 7.08 -25.20
N GLY A 243 7.58 8.24 -25.85
CA GLY A 243 6.59 8.61 -26.87
C GLY A 243 5.48 9.54 -26.40
N GLY A 244 5.00 9.39 -25.15
CA GLY A 244 3.73 10.00 -24.77
C GLY A 244 2.53 9.15 -25.19
N GLU A 245 2.72 8.24 -26.15
CA GLU A 245 1.74 7.24 -26.55
C GLU A 245 1.65 6.08 -25.56
N ARG A 246 0.43 5.55 -25.42
CA ARG A 246 0.10 4.40 -24.58
C ARG A 246 0.69 3.11 -25.18
N PRO A 247 1.32 2.21 -24.38
CA PRO A 247 1.79 0.92 -24.88
C PRO A 247 0.69 0.02 -25.49
N ASP A 248 1.00 -0.63 -26.62
CA ASP A 248 0.05 -1.50 -27.38
C ASP A 248 -0.46 -2.74 -26.63
N PHE A 249 0.23 -3.13 -25.54
CA PHE A 249 -0.13 -4.31 -24.74
C PHE A 249 -1.23 -4.01 -23.71
N LEU A 250 -1.54 -2.73 -23.47
CA LEU A 250 -2.55 -2.37 -22.48
C LEU A 250 -3.93 -2.85 -22.91
N PRO A 251 -4.77 -3.33 -21.96
CA PRO A 251 -6.12 -3.77 -22.24
C PRO A 251 -7.09 -2.58 -22.36
N VAL A 252 -6.62 -1.42 -22.84
CA VAL A 252 -7.41 -0.20 -22.98
C VAL A 252 -7.02 0.51 -24.28
N ASP A 253 -8.00 0.90 -25.08
CA ASP A 253 -7.83 1.59 -26.36
C ASP A 253 -7.40 3.07 -26.22
N GLU A 254 -6.97 3.73 -27.29
CA GLU A 254 -6.53 5.15 -27.24
C GLU A 254 -7.60 6.11 -26.69
N ASP A 255 -8.89 5.73 -26.73
CA ASP A 255 -10.02 6.50 -26.23
C ASP A 255 -10.34 6.21 -24.74
N GLY A 256 -9.64 5.27 -24.10
CA GLY A 256 -9.85 4.90 -22.70
C GLY A 256 -10.89 3.80 -22.47
N ASN A 257 -11.31 3.06 -23.51
CA ASN A 257 -12.25 1.95 -23.35
C ASN A 257 -11.51 0.63 -23.12
N LEU A 258 -12.02 -0.17 -22.18
CA LEU A 258 -11.53 -1.51 -21.88
C LEU A 258 -11.68 -2.43 -23.10
N MET A 259 -10.57 -3.03 -23.54
CA MET A 259 -10.55 -4.08 -24.54
C MET A 259 -10.67 -5.44 -23.85
N THR A 260 -11.90 -5.91 -23.68
CA THR A 260 -12.23 -7.17 -22.96
C THR A 260 -11.53 -8.41 -23.53
N ASP A 261 -11.12 -8.38 -24.80
CA ASP A 261 -10.41 -9.49 -25.45
C ASP A 261 -8.94 -9.64 -25.01
N ARG A 262 -8.37 -8.63 -24.33
CA ARG A 262 -6.98 -8.62 -23.81
C ARG A 262 -6.88 -8.85 -22.30
N LEU A 263 -8.00 -8.90 -21.60
CA LEU A 263 -8.04 -9.25 -20.19
C LEU A 263 -7.89 -10.79 -20.10
N ASP A 264 -6.72 -11.26 -19.69
CA ASP A 264 -6.58 -12.64 -19.24
C ASP A 264 -7.43 -12.75 -17.97
N GLY A 265 -8.56 -13.46 -18.03
CA GLY A 265 -9.63 -13.42 -17.01
C GLY A 265 -9.31 -13.96 -15.60
N ASP A 266 -8.07 -13.81 -15.13
CA ASP A 266 -7.64 -14.01 -13.74
C ASP A 266 -7.56 -12.65 -13.02
N SER A 267 -8.72 -12.01 -12.80
CA SER A 267 -8.84 -10.89 -11.87
C SER A 267 -8.62 -11.38 -10.45
N GLU A 268 -7.63 -10.82 -9.74
CA GLU A 268 -7.36 -11.17 -8.35
C GLU A 268 -8.03 -10.15 -7.42
N SER A 269 -8.90 -10.62 -6.52
CA SER A 269 -9.45 -9.77 -5.47
C SER A 269 -8.40 -9.53 -4.39
N VAL A 270 -8.09 -8.26 -4.13
CA VAL A 270 -7.20 -7.88 -3.01
C VAL A 270 -7.97 -7.88 -1.69
N LEU A 271 -9.26 -7.54 -1.74
CA LEU A 271 -10.15 -7.54 -0.59
C LEU A 271 -10.81 -8.91 -0.43
N PRO A 272 -11.03 -9.41 0.80
CA PRO A 272 -11.88 -10.57 0.99
C PRO A 272 -13.30 -10.40 0.43
N PRO A 273 -13.92 -11.53 0.09
CA PRO A 273 -15.26 -11.54 -0.49
C PRO A 273 -16.25 -10.96 0.51
N ARG A 274 -17.03 -9.98 0.08
CA ARG A 274 -18.19 -9.53 0.85
C ARG A 274 -19.25 -10.63 0.85
N PRO A 275 -19.96 -10.87 1.96
CA PRO A 275 -21.13 -11.72 1.94
C PRO A 275 -22.18 -11.10 1.01
N ASP A 276 -22.66 -11.89 0.04
CA ASP A 276 -23.69 -11.42 -0.88
C ASP A 276 -24.92 -10.96 -0.09
N HIS A 277 -25.23 -9.65 -0.14
CA HIS A 277 -26.55 -9.18 0.25
C HIS A 277 -27.53 -9.65 -0.82
N GLU A 278 -28.16 -10.81 -0.62
CA GLU A 278 -29.33 -11.21 -1.39
C GLU A 278 -30.44 -10.17 -1.17
N GLU A 279 -30.70 -9.35 -2.19
CA GLU A 279 -31.86 -8.45 -2.27
C GLU A 279 -33.21 -9.19 -2.23
#